data_AF-A0A2M9P4Q2-F1
#
_entry.id   AF-A0A2M9P4Q2-F1
#
_cell.length_a   1.000
_cell.length_b   1.000
_cell.length_c   1.000
_cell.angle_alpha   90.00
_cell.angle_beta   90.00
_cell.angle_gamma   90.00
#
_symmetry.space_group_name_H-M   'P 1'
#
loop_
_entity.id
_entity.type
_entity.pdbx_description
1 polymer ?
#
loop_
_entity_poly.entity_id
_entity_poly.type
_entity_poly.pdbx_seq_one_letter_code
_entity_poly.pdbx_strand_id
1 'polypeptide(L)' 'HVVITNVQQLATDLDKWLNQFSDNFFDMIIIDEAHHSAAASWQRVIERFNQAKVILLTATPFRSDRQELDGELVFRYPFR' A
#
# COMPACT_ATOMS: atom_id res chain seq x y z
N HIS A 1 -0.64 11.66 13.22
CA HIS A 1 -0.48 10.34 13.87
C HIS A 1 0.29 9.41 12.95
N VAL A 2 0.91 8.34 13.46
CA VAL A 2 1.59 7.33 12.63
C VAL A 2 1.09 5.96 13.07
N VAL A 3 0.68 5.13 12.10
CA VAL A 3 0.22 3.75 12.30
C VAL A 3 1.10 2.84 11.46
N ILE A 4 1.60 1.75 12.06
CA ILE A 4 2.45 0.77 11.39
C ILE A 4 1.77 -0.60 11.55
N THR A 5 1.62 -1.32 10.44
CA THR A 5 1.00 -2.65 10.40
C THR A 5 1.64 -3.48 9.30
N ASN A 6 1.44 -4.80 9.35
CA ASN A 6 1.74 -5.70 8.23
C ASN A 6 0.46 -6.15 7.52
N VAL A 7 0.63 -6.72 6.32
CA VAL A 7 -0.49 -7.15 5.48
C VAL A 7 -1.25 -8.34 6.08
N GLN A 8 -0.58 -9.22 6.83
CA GLN A 8 -1.22 -10.39 7.44
C GLN A 8 -2.23 -9.98 8.53
N GLN A 9 -1.89 -8.99 9.34
CA GLN A 9 -2.78 -8.43 10.36
C GLN A 9 -4.01 -7.78 9.74
N LEU A 10 -3.81 -6.99 8.67
CA LEU A 10 -4.90 -6.38 7.91
C LEU A 10 -5.79 -7.45 7.25
N ALA A 11 -5.20 -8.48 6.65
CA ALA A 11 -5.92 -9.53 5.95
C ALA A 11 -6.78 -10.41 6.88
N THR A 12 -6.50 -10.45 8.19
CA THR A 12 -7.24 -11.30 9.14
C THR A 12 -8.64 -10.76 9.40
N ASP A 13 -8.78 -9.44 9.55
CA ASP A 13 -10.06 -8.77 9.83
C ASP A 13 -9.97 -7.27 9.48
N LEU A 14 -10.08 -6.96 8.18
CA LEU A 14 -9.90 -5.61 7.66
C LEU A 14 -10.90 -4.61 8.27
N ASP A 15 -12.17 -5.00 8.37
CA ASP A 15 -13.23 -4.09 8.82
C ASP A 15 -13.03 -3.67 10.28
N LYS A 16 -12.59 -4.60 11.14
CA LYS A 16 -12.24 -4.28 12.52
C LYS A 16 -11.16 -3.20 12.61
N TRP A 17 -10.15 -3.24 11.74
CA TRP A 17 -9.06 -2.26 11.76
C TRP A 17 -9.45 -0.95 11.08
N LEU A 18 -10.10 -1.01 9.92
CA LEU A 18 -10.46 0.16 9.13
C LEU A 18 -11.53 1.02 9.79
N ASN A 19 -12.51 0.41 10.47
CA ASN A 19 -13.62 1.14 11.10
C ASN A 19 -13.22 1.92 12.37
N GLN A 20 -11.99 1.75 12.85
CA GLN A 20 -11.45 2.57 13.96
C GLN A 20 -11.06 3.98 13.52
N PHE A 21 -10.97 4.22 12.22
CA PHE A 21 -10.50 5.48 11.64
C PHE A 21 -11.57 6.10 10.73
N SER A 22 -11.61 7.43 10.69
CA SER A 22 -12.41 8.15 9.70
C SER A 22 -11.78 8.06 8.31
N ASP A 23 -12.59 8.28 7.28
CA ASP A 23 -12.19 8.16 5.86
C ASP A 23 -11.03 9.08 5.46
N ASN A 24 -10.87 10.18 6.19
CA ASN A 24 -9.85 11.20 6.00
C ASN A 24 -8.77 11.18 7.10
N PHE A 25 -8.65 10.10 7.87
CA PHE A 25 -7.70 10.03 8.97
C PHE A 25 -6.24 10.02 8.50
N PHE A 26 -5.97 9.41 7.33
CA PHE A 26 -4.64 9.32 6.76
C PHE A 26 -4.48 10.28 5.58
N ASP A 27 -3.49 11.17 5.65
CA ASP A 27 -3.06 12.00 4.51
C ASP A 27 -2.11 11.25 3.56
N MET A 28 -1.46 10.18 4.06
CA MET A 28 -0.46 9.40 3.34
C MET A 28 -0.43 7.94 3.78
N ILE A 29 -0.25 7.04 2.81
CA ILE A 29 -0.07 5.60 2.98
C ILE A 29 1.23 5.21 2.27
N ILE A 30 2.11 4.50 2.97
CA ILE A 30 3.38 3.98 2.42
C ILE A 30 3.30 2.46 2.44
N ILE A 31 3.48 1.83 1.29
CA ILE A 31 3.47 0.38 1.13
C ILE A 31 4.88 -0.07 0.80
N ASP A 32 5.49 -0.80 1.72
CA ASP A 32 6.78 -1.46 1.51
C ASP A 32 6.60 -2.81 0.82
N GLU A 33 7.62 -3.26 0.09
CA GLU A 33 7.59 -4.44 -0.78
C GLU A 33 6.34 -4.49 -1.67
N ALA A 34 6.02 -3.34 -2.27
CA ALA A 34 4.81 -3.12 -3.07
C ALA A 34 4.71 -4.06 -4.27
N HIS A 35 5.76 -4.78 -4.66
CA HIS A 35 5.66 -5.86 -5.65
C HIS A 35 4.74 -7.02 -5.22
N HIS A 36 4.45 -7.14 -3.93
CA HIS A 36 3.40 -8.01 -3.38
C HIS A 36 2.01 -7.34 -3.34
N SER A 37 1.84 -6.11 -3.84
CA SER A 37 0.62 -5.28 -3.74
C SER A 37 -0.63 -5.86 -4.42
N ALA A 38 -0.50 -6.98 -5.13
CA ALA A 38 -1.62 -7.77 -5.62
C ALA A 38 -2.49 -8.39 -4.50
N ALA A 39 -2.10 -8.25 -3.22
CA ALA A 39 -2.96 -8.63 -2.12
C ALA A 39 -4.18 -7.68 -2.06
N ALA A 40 -5.37 -8.24 -2.30
CA ALA A 40 -6.66 -7.54 -2.23
C ALA A 40 -6.88 -6.72 -0.94
N SER A 41 -6.13 -7.02 0.13
CA SER A 41 -6.10 -6.25 1.36
C SER A 41 -5.57 -4.82 1.16
N TRP A 42 -4.49 -4.62 0.40
CA TRP A 42 -3.95 -3.27 0.16
C TRP A 42 -4.89 -2.43 -0.69
N GLN A 43 -5.49 -3.01 -1.73
CA GLN A 43 -6.47 -2.33 -2.57
C GLN A 43 -7.64 -1.81 -1.73
N ARG A 44 -8.19 -2.62 -0.82
CA ARG A 44 -9.25 -2.17 0.11
C ARG A 44 -8.82 -1.02 1.00
N VAL A 45 -7.58 -1.02 1.51
CA VAL A 45 -7.06 0.10 2.33
C VAL A 45 -6.99 1.38 1.49
N ILE A 46 -6.47 1.30 0.26
CA ILE A 46 -6.36 2.44 -0.65
C ILE A 46 -7.74 2.98 -1.03
N GLU A 47 -8.69 2.10 -1.35
CA GLU A 47 -10.09 2.47 -1.66
C GLU A 47 -10.78 3.12 -0.46
N ARG A 48 -10.54 2.58 0.75
CA ARG A 48 -11.12 3.09 2.00
C ARG A 48 -10.65 4.50 2.34
N PHE A 49 -9.39 4.81 2.08
CA PHE A 49 -8.75 6.10 2.36
C PHE A 49 -8.38 6.81 1.06
N ASN A 50 -9.37 6.98 0.18
CA ASN A 50 -9.16 7.46 -1.19
C ASN A 50 -8.60 8.89 -1.33
N GLN A 51 -8.57 9.67 -0.24
CA GLN A 51 -7.96 11.00 -0.22
C GLN A 51 -6.47 10.97 0.12
N ALA A 52 -5.96 9.83 0.62
CA ALA A 52 -4.58 9.70 1.04
C ALA A 52 -3.65 9.61 -0.18
N LYS A 53 -2.47 10.24 -0.08
CA LYS A 53 -1.39 10.01 -1.04
C LYS A 53 -0.80 8.62 -0.82
N VAL A 54 -0.62 7.85 -1.90
CA VAL A 54 -0.04 6.51 -1.82
C VAL A 54 1.39 6.52 -2.36
N ILE A 55 2.34 6.01 -1.57
CA ILE A 55 3.73 5.80 -1.99
C ILE A 55 4.01 4.30 -1.98
N LEU A 56 4.41 3.78 -3.13
CA LEU A 56 4.82 2.39 -3.31
C LEU A 56 6.34 2.30 -3.29
N LEU A 57 6.89 1.51 -2.38
CA LEU A 57 8.33 1.23 -2.28
C LEU A 57 8.58 -0.23 -2.66
N THR A 58 9.55 -0.48 -3.53
CA THR A 58 9.99 -1.83 -3.86
C THR A 58 11.41 -1.82 -4.39
N ALA A 59 12.18 -2.88 -4.08
CA ALA A 59 13.46 -3.15 -4.73
C ALA A 59 13.27 -3.87 -6.09
N THR A 60 12.14 -4.54 -6.28
CA THR A 60 11.83 -5.39 -7.43
C THR A 60 10.57 -4.89 -8.12
N PRO A 61 10.66 -3.96 -9.10
CA PRO A 61 9.49 -3.36 -9.74
C PRO A 61 8.75 -4.32 -10.72
N PHE A 62 9.22 -5.55 -10.86
CA PHE A 62 8.65 -6.55 -11.75
C PHE A 62 7.77 -7.50 -10.95
N ARG A 63 6.46 -7.50 -11.22
CA ARG A 63 5.57 -8.52 -10.67
C ARG A 63 5.81 -9.87 -11.35
N SER A 64 5.53 -10.95 -10.63
CA SER A 64 5.62 -12.33 -11.13
C SER A 64 4.72 -12.61 -12.34
N ASP A 65 3.67 -11.78 -12.53
CA ASP A 65 2.70 -11.83 -13.62
C ASP A 65 3.05 -10.88 -14.80
N ARG A 66 4.26 -10.29 -14.80
CA ARG A 66 4.73 -9.29 -15.78
C ARG A 66 3.94 -7.98 -15.80
N GLN A 67 3.11 -7.72 -14.81
CA GLN A 67 2.47 -6.41 -14.69
C GLN A 67 3.39 -5.43 -13.97
N GLU A 68 3.26 -4.16 -14.32
CA GLU A 68 3.91 -3.07 -13.61
C GLU A 68 3.14 -2.76 -12.31
N LEU A 69 3.79 -2.07 -11.37
CA LEU A 69 3.10 -1.51 -10.22
C LEU A 69 2.18 -0.38 -10.67
N ASP A 70 0.99 -0.30 -10.08
CA ASP A 70 0.08 0.81 -10.32
C ASP A 70 0.68 2.11 -9.77
N GLY A 71 0.97 3.07 -10.64
CA GLY A 71 1.45 4.39 -10.25
C GLY A 71 2.46 4.99 -11.22
N GLU A 72 2.92 6.20 -10.89
CA GLU A 72 4.00 6.88 -11.61
C GLU A 72 5.35 6.58 -10.95
N LEU A 73 6.36 6.20 -11.74
CA LEU A 73 7.72 6.05 -11.24
C LEU A 73 8.31 7.43 -10.92
N VAL A 74 8.27 7.81 -9.64
CA VAL A 74 8.82 9.09 -9.17
C VAL A 74 10.35 9.04 -9.03
N PHE A 75 10.90 7.89 -8.61
CA PHE A 75 12.33 7.75 -8.35
C PHE A 75 12.79 6.30 -8.45
N ARG A 76 13.98 6.10 -9.03
CA ARG A 76 14.69 4.81 -9.04
C ARG A 76 16.10 5.02 -8.51
N TYR A 77 16.43 4.33 -7.43
CA TYR A 77 17.81 4.32 -6.94
C TYR A 77 18.70 3.47 -7.89
N PRO A 78 19.82 4.01 -8.40
CA PRO A 78 20.70 3.25 -9.28
C PRO A 78 21.49 2.19 -8.51
N PHE A 79 21.52 0.96 -9.02
CA PHE A 79 22.49 -0.04 -8.57
C PHE A 79 23.86 0.33 -9.14
N ARG A 80 24.89 0.40 -8.29
CA ARG A 80 26.29 0.58 -8.70
C ARG A 80 26.91 -0.75 -9.08
#